data_AF-A0A4Q0GJU2-F1
#
_entry.id   AF-A0A4Q0GJU2-F1
#
_cell.length_a   1.000
_cell.length_b   1.000
_cell.length_c   1.000
_cell.angle_alpha   90.00
_cell.angle_beta   90.00
_cell.angle_gamma   90.00
#
_symmetry.space_group_name_H-M   'P 1'
#
loop_
_entity.id
_entity.type
_entity.pdbx_description
1 polymer ?
#
loop_
_entity_poly.entity_id
_entity_poly.type
_entity_poly.pdbx_seq_one_letter_code
_entity_poly.pdbx_strand_id
1 'polypeptide(L)'
;MLRSDHGRTTRASHTDVRLLKPLLTVALAAYFVPLVSPLIASGSLSLNLPSTVNTQLTSLVAAIVALLVFRRMTIYPGARAFGFILPAFSTTFGFAAAGLLVSRVSYSGSMLVAGYAASVGVTFLLRYFNQRAAPRRMYYVPAGKTGIVGDTPDVDWVRLAEPVVPDDPDASIVVDLRSDHSPEWERMLAQAALAGIPVYHTKQLRESLTGRVQIEHLSENSFGSLLPALGYRGVKRTIDIVASIVLLPILMLPLIVVALLVRASSPGPILFRQRRMGYRGIPFDMIKFRTMVEQAATTGDDAARHSAITRDADDRITDIGRFLRRSRIDELPQIINILRGEMSWIGPRPEAVTLSTWYESELPFYAYRHIVRPGITGWAQVNQGHVAGLDDVHVKLHYDFYYIKFFSSWLDLLIALRTVGIMVTGFGAK
;
A
#
# COMPACT_ATOMS: atom_id res chain seq x y z
N MET A 1 -10.77 43.57 -40.39
CA MET A 1 -11.95 42.68 -40.31
C MET A 1 -11.41 41.24 -40.30
N LEU A 2 -10.99 40.64 -39.17
CA LEU A 2 -11.72 40.22 -37.96
C LEU A 2 -12.92 39.30 -38.22
N ARG A 3 -12.67 37.99 -38.10
CA ARG A 3 -13.45 36.89 -37.46
C ARG A 3 -12.78 35.57 -37.91
N SER A 4 -12.05 34.78 -37.12
CA SER A 4 -12.18 34.25 -35.75
C SER A 4 -13.48 33.49 -35.49
N ASP A 5 -13.42 32.16 -35.64
CA ASP A 5 -14.25 31.19 -34.91
C ASP A 5 -13.46 29.85 -34.89
N HIS A 6 -12.46 29.65 -34.03
CA HIS A 6 -12.57 29.19 -32.65
C HIS A 6 -13.47 27.96 -32.46
N GLY A 7 -13.09 26.83 -33.07
CA GLY A 7 -13.41 25.48 -32.56
C GLY A 7 -12.69 25.19 -31.22
N ARG A 8 -12.91 26.02 -30.20
CA ARG A 8 -12.58 25.70 -28.79
C ARG A 8 -13.73 24.88 -28.20
N THR A 9 -13.90 23.64 -28.65
CA THR A 9 -14.67 22.65 -27.88
C THR A 9 -13.75 22.07 -26.81
N THR A 10 -13.68 22.77 -25.68
CA THR A 10 -13.62 22.22 -24.32
C THR A 10 -13.16 20.75 -24.17
N ARG A 11 -11.86 20.49 -24.34
CA ARG A 11 -11.20 19.24 -23.88
C ARG A 11 -11.12 19.10 -22.35
N ALA A 12 -11.70 20.05 -21.61
CA ALA A 12 -11.78 20.07 -20.15
C ALA A 12 -12.83 19.10 -19.54
N SER A 13 -13.54 18.28 -20.34
CA SER A 13 -14.67 17.47 -19.81
C SER A 13 -14.47 15.95 -19.81
N HIS A 14 -13.45 15.39 -20.47
CA HIS A 14 -13.34 13.92 -20.57
C HIS A 14 -12.95 13.25 -19.26
N THR A 15 -12.07 13.88 -18.47
CA THR A 15 -11.67 13.39 -17.15
C THR A 15 -12.79 13.54 -16.13
N ASP A 16 -13.48 14.69 -16.10
CA ASP A 16 -14.55 14.96 -15.13
C ASP A 16 -15.79 14.09 -15.39
N VAL A 17 -16.15 13.85 -16.65
CA VAL A 17 -17.29 12.98 -17.01
C VAL A 17 -16.98 11.49 -16.74
N ARG A 18 -15.72 11.05 -16.91
CA ARG A 18 -15.29 9.70 -16.51
C ARG A 18 -15.36 9.49 -14.98
N LEU A 19 -15.33 10.57 -14.19
CA LEU A 19 -15.34 10.52 -12.72
C LEU A 19 -16.72 10.67 -12.09
N LEU A 20 -17.55 11.55 -12.65
CA LEU A 20 -18.90 11.82 -12.15
C LEU A 20 -19.81 10.60 -12.27
N LYS A 21 -19.73 9.86 -13.38
CA LYS A 21 -20.58 8.69 -13.63
C LYS A 21 -20.46 7.59 -12.57
N PRO A 22 -19.28 7.00 -12.31
CA PRO A 22 -19.14 5.93 -11.31
C PRO A 22 -19.44 6.42 -9.89
N LEU A 23 -19.10 7.67 -9.56
CA LEU A 23 -19.42 8.27 -8.26
C LEU A 23 -20.93 8.40 -8.06
N LEU A 24 -21.63 8.92 -9.06
CA LEU A 24 -23.08 9.07 -9.04
C LEU A 24 -23.78 7.70 -8.94
N THR A 25 -23.36 6.71 -9.73
CA THR A 25 -24.00 5.38 -9.73
C THR A 25 -23.88 4.69 -8.37
N VAL A 26 -22.71 4.73 -7.74
CA VAL A 26 -22.52 4.13 -6.41
C VAL A 26 -23.22 4.94 -5.32
N ALA A 27 -23.21 6.27 -5.40
CA ALA A 27 -23.94 7.13 -4.46
C ALA A 27 -25.45 6.87 -4.51
N LEU A 28 -26.03 6.76 -5.72
CA LEU A 28 -27.44 6.40 -5.89
C LEU A 28 -27.74 5.01 -5.32
N ALA A 29 -26.90 4.01 -5.60
CA ALA A 29 -27.07 2.67 -5.06
C ALA A 29 -27.00 2.65 -3.52
N ALA A 30 -26.03 3.35 -2.94
CA ALA A 30 -25.84 3.46 -1.49
C ALA A 30 -27.00 4.17 -0.78
N TYR A 31 -27.73 5.04 -1.49
CA TYR A 31 -28.85 5.79 -0.95
C TYR A 31 -30.21 5.06 -1.11
N PHE A 32 -30.47 4.50 -2.29
CA PHE A 32 -31.78 3.93 -2.64
C PHE A 32 -31.93 2.46 -2.26
N VAL A 33 -30.88 1.63 -2.37
CA VAL A 33 -31.00 0.19 -2.03
C VAL A 33 -31.34 -0.04 -0.55
N PRO A 34 -30.77 0.69 0.42
CA PRO A 34 -31.19 0.59 1.82
C PRO A 34 -32.67 0.87 2.07
N LEU A 35 -33.31 1.76 1.30
CA LEU A 35 -34.73 2.08 1.50
C LEU A 35 -35.65 0.90 1.22
N VAL A 36 -35.27 0.05 0.26
CA VAL A 36 -36.08 -1.08 -0.17
C VAL A 36 -35.71 -2.35 0.60
N SER A 37 -34.57 -2.37 1.31
CA SER A 37 -34.11 -3.56 2.02
C SER A 37 -35.07 -4.08 3.11
N PRO A 38 -35.81 -3.25 3.88
CA PRO A 38 -36.82 -3.74 4.83
C PRO A 38 -37.97 -4.48 4.14
N LEU A 39 -38.40 -4.01 2.96
CA LEU A 39 -39.42 -4.70 2.17
C LEU A 39 -38.98 -6.11 1.76
N ILE A 40 -37.70 -6.25 1.39
CA ILE A 40 -37.11 -7.54 0.98
C ILE A 40 -36.92 -8.46 2.20
N ALA A 41 -36.49 -7.93 3.34
CA ALA A 41 -36.16 -8.71 4.53
C ALA A 41 -37.38 -9.13 5.36
N SER A 42 -38.38 -8.24 5.49
CA SER A 42 -39.53 -8.45 6.38
C SER A 42 -40.89 -8.40 5.67
N GLY A 43 -40.93 -8.31 4.33
CA GLY A 43 -42.17 -8.28 3.55
C GLY A 43 -43.03 -7.03 3.76
N SER A 44 -42.54 -6.06 4.52
CA SER A 44 -43.25 -4.83 4.89
C SER A 44 -42.28 -3.66 4.96
N LEU A 45 -42.76 -2.47 4.58
CA LEU A 45 -41.97 -1.24 4.55
C LEU A 45 -42.24 -0.41 5.83
N SER A 46 -41.79 -0.90 6.98
CA SER A 46 -41.88 -0.16 8.25
C SER A 46 -40.62 0.70 8.45
N LEU A 47 -40.68 1.96 7.98
CA LEU A 47 -39.57 2.90 8.10
C LEU A 47 -39.71 3.78 9.34
N ASN A 48 -38.82 3.63 10.30
CA ASN A 48 -38.66 4.60 11.38
C ASN A 48 -37.84 5.80 10.85
N LEU A 49 -38.47 6.97 10.75
CA LEU A 49 -37.91 8.14 10.05
C LEU A 49 -36.52 8.55 10.57
N PRO A 50 -36.30 8.73 11.89
CA PRO A 50 -34.97 9.08 12.40
C PRO A 50 -33.89 8.05 12.05
N SER A 51 -34.17 6.76 12.29
CA SER A 51 -33.19 5.70 12.01
C SER A 51 -32.90 5.53 10.52
N THR A 52 -33.92 5.73 9.67
CA THR A 52 -33.82 5.65 8.21
C THR A 52 -32.91 6.75 7.69
N VAL A 53 -33.18 8.01 8.05
CA VAL A 53 -32.40 9.17 7.60
C VAL A 53 -30.93 9.05 8.03
N ASN A 54 -30.69 8.71 9.31
CA ASN A 54 -29.33 8.53 9.83
C ASN A 54 -28.57 7.44 9.07
N THR A 55 -29.23 6.31 8.79
CA THR A 55 -28.60 5.18 8.08
C THR A 55 -28.31 5.51 6.63
N GLN A 56 -29.21 6.21 5.94
CA GLN A 56 -29.02 6.61 4.54
C GLN A 56 -27.89 7.62 4.38
N LEU A 57 -27.89 8.68 5.20
CA LEU A 57 -26.82 9.69 5.17
C LEU A 57 -25.47 9.04 5.46
N THR A 58 -25.42 8.18 6.47
CA THR A 58 -24.20 7.46 6.84
C THR A 58 -23.72 6.53 5.72
N SER A 59 -24.62 5.77 5.09
CA SER A 59 -24.29 4.86 3.98
C SER A 59 -23.79 5.61 2.75
N LEU A 60 -24.43 6.74 2.41
CA LEU A 60 -24.04 7.60 1.30
C LEU A 60 -22.63 8.18 1.52
N VAL A 61 -22.39 8.78 2.68
CA VAL A 61 -21.09 9.34 3.05
C VAL A 61 -20.02 8.24 3.04
N ALA A 62 -20.30 7.09 3.66
CA ALA A 62 -19.39 5.96 3.71
C ALA A 62 -19.03 5.44 2.30
N ALA A 63 -20.00 5.34 1.40
CA ALA A 63 -19.81 4.89 0.02
C ALA A 63 -18.99 5.88 -0.82
N ILE A 64 -19.26 7.18 -0.71
CA ILE A 64 -18.49 8.23 -1.40
C ILE A 64 -17.04 8.20 -0.90
N VAL A 65 -16.83 8.17 0.42
CA VAL A 65 -15.49 8.09 1.00
C VAL A 65 -14.80 6.80 0.55
N ALA A 66 -15.49 5.65 0.52
CA ALA A 66 -14.92 4.39 0.05
C ALA A 66 -14.45 4.47 -1.39
N LEU A 67 -15.24 5.08 -2.28
CA LEU A 67 -14.85 5.28 -3.67
C LEU A 67 -13.64 6.18 -3.83
N LEU A 68 -13.56 7.26 -3.04
CA LEU A 68 -12.41 8.15 -3.05
C LEU A 68 -11.15 7.42 -2.56
N VAL A 69 -11.25 6.65 -1.48
CA VAL A 69 -10.18 5.80 -0.94
C VAL A 69 -9.75 4.77 -1.99
N PHE A 70 -10.71 4.04 -2.55
CA PHE A 70 -10.49 3.02 -3.57
C PHE A 70 -9.77 3.58 -4.80
N ARG A 71 -10.24 4.72 -5.32
CA ARG A 71 -9.62 5.39 -6.46
C ARG A 71 -8.18 5.78 -6.14
N ARG A 72 -7.92 6.33 -4.95
CA ARG A 72 -6.57 6.68 -4.51
C ARG A 72 -5.66 5.45 -4.39
N MET A 73 -6.17 4.31 -3.96
CA MET A 73 -5.41 3.05 -3.89
C MET A 73 -5.03 2.52 -5.27
N THR A 74 -5.92 2.63 -6.26
CA THR A 74 -5.66 2.14 -7.62
C THR A 74 -4.61 2.95 -8.39
N ILE A 75 -4.12 4.07 -7.85
CA ILE A 75 -2.99 4.83 -8.41
C ILE A 75 -1.66 4.08 -8.19
N TYR A 76 -1.57 3.28 -7.13
CA TYR A 76 -0.33 2.60 -6.78
C TYR A 76 -0.09 1.29 -7.56
N PRO A 77 1.18 0.96 -7.84
CA PRO A 77 1.58 -0.23 -8.58
C PRO A 77 1.06 -1.54 -7.96
N GLY A 78 0.67 -2.48 -8.82
CA GLY A 78 0.17 -3.80 -8.41
C GLY A 78 -1.19 -3.79 -7.70
N ALA A 79 -1.84 -2.62 -7.57
CA ALA A 79 -3.19 -2.54 -7.01
C ALA A 79 -4.20 -3.10 -8.03
N ARG A 80 -4.39 -4.43 -8.05
CA ARG A 80 -5.48 -5.03 -8.83
C ARG A 80 -6.79 -4.44 -8.36
N ALA A 81 -7.45 -3.71 -9.25
CA ALA A 81 -8.64 -2.92 -8.91
C ALA A 81 -9.71 -3.74 -8.17
N PHE A 82 -9.87 -5.04 -8.45
CA PHE A 82 -10.84 -5.85 -7.70
C PHE A 82 -10.44 -6.16 -6.25
N GLY A 83 -9.15 -6.38 -5.98
CA GLY A 83 -8.67 -6.79 -4.65
C GLY A 83 -8.84 -5.73 -3.57
N PHE A 84 -9.02 -4.47 -3.96
CA PHE A 84 -9.14 -3.33 -3.03
C PHE A 84 -10.57 -2.82 -2.86
N ILE A 85 -11.56 -3.31 -3.63
CA ILE A 85 -12.96 -2.91 -3.45
C ILE A 85 -13.42 -3.33 -2.06
N LEU A 86 -13.39 -4.64 -1.77
CA LEU A 86 -13.92 -5.15 -0.50
C LEU A 86 -13.25 -4.51 0.73
N PRO A 87 -11.90 -4.42 0.82
CA PRO A 87 -11.26 -3.83 1.99
C PRO A 87 -11.52 -2.33 2.13
N ALA A 88 -11.50 -1.54 1.03
CA ALA A 88 -11.78 -0.11 1.10
C ALA A 88 -13.20 0.19 1.60
N PHE A 89 -14.20 -0.52 1.08
CA PHE A 89 -15.58 -0.38 1.51
C PHE A 89 -15.80 -0.93 2.93
N SER A 90 -15.17 -2.06 3.29
CA SER A 90 -15.26 -2.61 4.65
C SER A 90 -14.71 -1.64 5.68
N THR A 91 -13.56 -1.00 5.39
CA THR A 91 -12.95 -0.03 6.31
C THR A 91 -13.83 1.20 6.50
N THR A 92 -14.35 1.80 5.43
CA THR A 92 -15.16 3.03 5.56
C THR A 92 -16.53 2.77 6.18
N PHE A 93 -17.22 1.69 5.79
CA PHE A 93 -18.49 1.30 6.42
C PHE A 93 -18.29 0.85 7.87
N GLY A 94 -17.18 0.19 8.19
CA GLY A 94 -16.82 -0.16 9.57
C GLY A 94 -16.62 1.06 10.46
N PHE A 95 -15.88 2.08 9.99
CA PHE A 95 -15.73 3.34 10.72
C PHE A 95 -17.06 4.09 10.86
N ALA A 96 -17.90 4.07 9.82
CA ALA A 96 -19.22 4.69 9.86
C ALA A 96 -20.15 4.00 10.88
N ALA A 97 -20.16 2.66 10.91
CA ALA A 97 -20.90 1.86 11.89
C ALA A 97 -20.40 2.09 13.31
N ALA A 98 -19.08 2.13 13.51
CA ALA A 98 -18.48 2.44 14.80
C ALA A 98 -18.85 3.85 15.28
N GLY A 99 -18.85 4.83 14.37
CA GLY A 99 -19.30 6.19 14.64
C GLY A 99 -20.74 6.23 15.16
N LEU A 100 -21.66 5.55 14.48
CA LEU A 100 -23.07 5.44 14.90
C LEU A 100 -23.24 4.77 16.27
N LEU A 101 -22.47 3.70 16.52
CA LEU A 101 -22.47 2.97 17.79
C LEU A 101 -21.98 3.85 18.95
N VAL A 102 -20.86 4.55 18.75
CA VAL A 102 -20.25 5.42 19.78
C VAL A 102 -21.13 6.64 20.06
N SER A 103 -21.70 7.25 19.01
CA SER A 103 -22.57 8.42 19.15
C SER A 103 -23.98 8.07 19.66
N ARG A 104 -24.29 6.78 19.82
CA ARG A 104 -25.61 6.25 20.22
C ARG A 104 -26.76 6.82 19.38
N VAL A 105 -26.50 7.07 18.10
CA VAL A 105 -27.50 7.59 17.17
C VAL A 105 -28.36 6.42 16.68
N SER A 106 -29.68 6.58 16.63
CA SER A 106 -30.57 5.52 16.13
C SER A 106 -30.27 5.22 14.65
N TYR A 107 -30.07 3.95 14.32
CA TYR A 107 -29.81 3.47 12.95
C TYR A 107 -30.42 2.08 12.73
N SER A 108 -30.50 1.65 11.47
CA SER A 108 -30.97 0.32 11.08
C SER A 108 -29.81 -0.52 10.55
N GLY A 109 -29.46 -1.58 11.28
CA GLY A 109 -28.35 -2.46 10.90
C GLY A 109 -28.55 -3.16 9.56
N SER A 110 -29.78 -3.61 9.26
CA SER A 110 -30.10 -4.28 7.99
C SER A 110 -29.97 -3.33 6.80
N MET A 111 -30.41 -2.09 6.94
CA MET A 111 -30.27 -1.05 5.92
C MET A 111 -28.81 -0.66 5.68
N LEU A 112 -28.01 -0.59 6.75
CA LEU A 112 -26.57 -0.30 6.64
C LEU A 112 -25.82 -1.42 5.90
N VAL A 113 -26.13 -2.68 6.21
CA VAL A 113 -25.58 -3.86 5.50
C VAL A 113 -26.02 -3.90 4.04
N ALA A 114 -27.28 -3.57 3.75
CA ALA A 114 -27.77 -3.48 2.38
C ALA A 114 -27.05 -2.38 1.59
N GLY A 115 -26.82 -1.22 2.21
CA GLY A 115 -26.06 -0.11 1.61
C GLY A 115 -24.62 -0.49 1.30
N TYR A 116 -23.96 -1.20 2.23
CA TYR A 116 -22.62 -1.76 2.02
C TYR A 116 -22.60 -2.74 0.83
N ALA A 117 -23.48 -3.75 0.83
CA ALA A 117 -23.54 -4.76 -0.22
C ALA A 117 -23.83 -4.17 -1.60
N ALA A 118 -24.76 -3.22 -1.68
CA ALA A 118 -25.09 -2.50 -2.91
C ALA A 118 -23.89 -1.72 -3.46
N SER A 119 -23.21 -0.98 -2.58
CA SER A 119 -22.06 -0.15 -2.96
C SER A 119 -20.89 -0.99 -3.48
N VAL A 120 -20.61 -2.11 -2.80
CA VAL A 120 -19.60 -3.08 -3.24
C VAL A 120 -20.01 -3.70 -4.57
N GLY A 121 -21.22 -4.24 -4.68
CA GLY A 121 -21.73 -4.91 -5.88
C GLY A 121 -21.72 -4.03 -7.11
N VAL A 122 -22.23 -2.81 -7.01
CA VAL A 122 -22.23 -1.84 -8.13
C VAL A 122 -20.81 -1.47 -8.52
N THR A 123 -19.90 -1.28 -7.57
CA THR A 123 -18.49 -0.99 -7.89
C THR A 123 -17.82 -2.17 -8.61
N PHE A 124 -18.10 -3.41 -8.19
CA PHE A 124 -17.64 -4.61 -8.90
C PHE A 124 -18.20 -4.69 -10.32
N LEU A 125 -19.51 -4.46 -10.51
CA LEU A 125 -20.15 -4.49 -11.83
C LEU A 125 -19.58 -3.41 -12.75
N LEU A 126 -19.52 -2.16 -12.29
CA LEU A 126 -18.92 -1.06 -13.04
C LEU A 126 -17.49 -1.41 -13.46
N ARG A 127 -16.71 -2.03 -12.57
CA ARG A 127 -15.34 -2.40 -12.89
C ARG A 127 -15.26 -3.58 -13.83
N TYR A 128 -16.12 -4.58 -13.69
CA TYR A 128 -16.22 -5.73 -14.60
C TYR A 128 -16.56 -5.30 -16.02
N PHE A 129 -17.54 -4.41 -16.20
CA PHE A 129 -17.91 -3.91 -17.52
C PHE A 129 -16.89 -2.92 -18.09
N ASN A 130 -16.28 -2.07 -17.24
CA ASN A 130 -15.23 -1.14 -17.69
C ASN A 130 -13.86 -1.80 -17.93
N GLN A 131 -13.64 -3.05 -17.51
CA GLN A 131 -12.40 -3.78 -17.79
C GLN A 131 -12.27 -4.22 -19.24
N ARG A 132 -13.36 -4.18 -20.02
CA ARG A 132 -13.31 -4.37 -21.47
C ARG A 132 -12.75 -3.16 -22.24
N ALA A 133 -12.33 -2.09 -21.56
CA ALA A 133 -11.53 -1.05 -22.19
C ALA A 133 -10.12 -1.62 -22.45
N ALA A 134 -9.71 -1.56 -23.72
CA ALA A 134 -8.51 -2.16 -24.33
C ALA A 134 -7.22 -2.11 -23.47
N PRO A 135 -6.23 -3.01 -23.72
CA PRO A 135 -4.90 -2.88 -23.14
C PRO A 135 -4.40 -1.45 -23.29
N ARG A 136 -3.79 -0.91 -22.23
CA ARG A 136 -3.26 0.46 -22.25
C ARG A 136 -2.14 0.51 -23.28
N ARG A 137 -2.44 1.06 -24.45
CA ARG A 137 -1.45 1.27 -25.51
C ARG A 137 -0.57 2.45 -25.12
N MET A 138 0.72 2.20 -24.97
CA MET A 138 1.70 3.24 -24.67
C MET A 138 2.71 3.34 -25.80
N TYR A 139 2.88 4.55 -26.30
CA TYR A 139 3.84 4.86 -27.34
C TYR A 139 5.17 5.21 -26.69
N TYR A 140 6.29 4.70 -27.19
CA TYR A 140 7.60 5.06 -26.68
C TYR A 140 8.51 5.64 -27.75
N VAL A 141 9.30 6.62 -27.35
CA VAL A 141 10.35 7.21 -28.18
C VAL A 141 11.60 6.33 -28.10
N PRO A 142 12.18 5.86 -29.22
CA PRO A 142 13.32 4.95 -29.24
C PRO A 142 14.65 5.69 -29.01
N ALA A 143 14.71 6.57 -28.01
CA ALA A 143 15.90 7.34 -27.63
C ALA A 143 16.11 7.28 -26.11
N GLY A 144 17.38 7.11 -25.69
CA GLY A 144 17.78 6.98 -24.29
C GLY A 144 17.56 5.59 -23.67
N LYS A 145 17.49 5.51 -22.34
CA LYS A 145 17.20 4.26 -21.61
C LYS A 145 15.72 3.91 -21.73
N THR A 146 15.35 3.09 -22.73
CA THR A 146 13.98 2.60 -22.94
C THR A 146 13.65 1.30 -22.19
N GLY A 147 14.48 0.87 -21.24
CA GLY A 147 14.47 -0.46 -20.59
C GLY A 147 13.24 -0.86 -19.77
N ILE A 148 12.09 -0.20 -19.95
CA ILE A 148 10.77 -0.63 -19.44
C ILE A 148 10.01 -1.39 -20.52
N VAL A 149 10.32 -1.12 -21.79
CA VAL A 149 9.67 -1.74 -22.95
C VAL A 149 9.99 -3.23 -22.93
N GLY A 150 8.96 -4.06 -22.69
CA GLY A 150 9.06 -5.53 -22.63
C GLY A 150 8.93 -6.14 -21.22
N ASP A 151 9.19 -5.39 -20.15
CA ASP A 151 9.18 -5.90 -18.78
C ASP A 151 7.78 -5.86 -18.11
N THR A 152 6.79 -5.25 -18.77
CA THR A 152 5.43 -5.10 -18.24
C THR A 152 4.39 -5.68 -19.21
N PRO A 153 3.93 -6.93 -19.01
CA PRO A 153 3.03 -7.62 -19.95
C PRO A 153 1.61 -7.01 -20.03
N ASP A 154 1.23 -6.16 -19.06
CA ASP A 154 -0.07 -5.50 -19.01
C ASP A 154 -0.17 -4.25 -19.93
N VAL A 155 0.91 -3.89 -20.62
CA VAL A 155 1.02 -2.69 -21.47
C VAL A 155 1.35 -3.10 -22.90
N ASP A 156 0.55 -2.61 -23.86
CA ASP A 156 0.81 -2.78 -25.29
C ASP A 156 1.79 -1.67 -25.73
N TRP A 157 3.06 -2.02 -25.89
CA TRP A 157 4.13 -1.08 -26.21
C TRP A 157 4.23 -0.87 -27.72
N VAL A 158 4.01 0.38 -28.15
CA VAL A 158 4.14 0.77 -29.57
C VAL A 158 5.37 1.65 -29.74
N ARG A 159 6.30 1.22 -30.58
CA ARG A 159 7.48 2.02 -30.93
C ARG A 159 7.08 3.14 -31.89
N LEU A 160 7.40 4.39 -31.55
CA LEU A 160 7.31 5.50 -32.51
C LEU A 160 8.54 5.44 -33.43
N ALA A 161 8.33 5.15 -34.71
CA ALA A 161 9.40 5.14 -35.70
C ALA A 161 9.83 6.56 -36.10
N GLU A 162 8.89 7.50 -36.09
CA GLU A 162 9.05 8.89 -36.53
C GLU A 162 8.43 9.85 -35.50
N PRO A 163 8.87 11.12 -35.46
CA PRO A 163 8.36 12.14 -34.52
C PRO A 163 6.97 12.64 -34.94
N VAL A 164 5.98 11.75 -34.90
CA VAL A 164 4.57 12.02 -35.19
C VAL A 164 3.73 11.85 -33.94
N VAL A 165 2.82 12.80 -33.68
CA VAL A 165 1.86 12.70 -32.58
C VAL A 165 0.83 11.62 -32.89
N PRO A 166 0.64 10.60 -32.03
CA PRO A 166 -0.37 9.57 -32.25
C PRO A 166 -1.79 10.15 -32.32
N ASP A 167 -2.61 9.68 -33.27
CA ASP A 167 -4.02 10.07 -33.42
C ASP A 167 -4.98 9.22 -32.53
N ASP A 168 -4.44 8.64 -31.47
CA ASP A 168 -5.18 7.75 -30.56
C ASP A 168 -5.73 8.56 -29.36
N PRO A 169 -7.06 8.54 -29.10
CA PRO A 169 -7.68 9.31 -28.01
C PRO A 169 -7.19 8.95 -26.61
N ASP A 170 -6.71 7.72 -26.40
CA ASP A 170 -6.19 7.23 -25.12
C ASP A 170 -4.66 7.07 -25.15
N ALA A 171 -3.98 7.69 -26.13
CA ALA A 171 -2.53 7.65 -26.27
C ALA A 171 -1.82 8.18 -25.01
N SER A 172 -0.68 7.57 -24.69
CA SER A 172 0.30 8.09 -23.75
C SER A 172 1.68 7.88 -24.34
N ILE A 173 2.55 8.89 -24.24
CA ILE A 173 3.91 8.84 -24.77
C ILE A 173 4.89 8.66 -23.63
N VAL A 174 5.87 7.80 -23.82
CA VAL A 174 6.92 7.47 -22.85
C VAL A 174 8.28 7.81 -23.45
N VAL A 175 9.06 8.60 -22.74
CA VAL A 175 10.35 9.09 -23.23
C VAL A 175 11.37 9.23 -22.11
N ASP A 176 12.63 8.99 -22.41
CA ASP A 176 13.72 9.32 -21.50
C ASP A 176 14.04 10.83 -21.57
N LEU A 177 13.35 11.65 -20.77
CA LEU A 177 13.58 13.10 -20.71
C LEU A 177 14.99 13.53 -20.27
N ARG A 178 15.89 12.60 -19.91
CA ARG A 178 17.27 12.91 -19.52
C ARG A 178 18.28 12.67 -20.63
N SER A 179 17.89 11.97 -21.70
CA SER A 179 18.73 11.83 -22.88
C SER A 179 18.55 13.04 -23.80
N ASP A 180 19.59 13.36 -24.55
CA ASP A 180 19.49 14.35 -25.63
C ASP A 180 18.59 13.81 -26.75
N HIS A 181 17.59 14.58 -27.15
CA HIS A 181 16.68 14.26 -28.25
C HIS A 181 16.92 15.21 -29.42
N SER A 182 16.64 14.76 -30.64
CA SER A 182 16.68 15.68 -31.79
C SER A 182 15.59 16.77 -31.63
N PRO A 183 15.77 17.97 -32.21
CA PRO A 183 14.77 19.03 -32.16
C PRO A 183 13.38 18.62 -32.70
N GLU A 184 13.31 17.65 -33.60
CA GLU A 184 12.04 17.15 -34.14
C GLU A 184 11.24 16.36 -33.10
N TRP A 185 11.90 15.46 -32.37
CA TRP A 185 11.32 14.73 -31.24
C TRP A 185 10.86 15.69 -30.13
N GLU A 186 11.65 16.69 -29.76
CA GLU A 186 11.26 17.69 -28.76
C GLU A 186 10.01 18.48 -29.16
N ARG A 187 9.94 18.91 -30.43
CA ARG A 187 8.75 19.59 -30.97
C ARG A 187 7.52 18.68 -30.94
N MET A 188 7.65 17.42 -31.34
CA MET A 188 6.54 16.46 -31.29
C MET A 188 6.04 16.26 -29.85
N LEU A 189 6.94 16.10 -28.88
CA LEU A 189 6.57 15.95 -27.46
C LEU A 189 5.83 17.19 -26.93
N ALA A 190 6.28 18.39 -27.31
CA ALA A 190 5.60 19.63 -26.97
C ALA A 190 4.20 19.72 -27.61
N GLN A 191 4.05 19.33 -28.88
CA GLN A 191 2.76 19.27 -29.56
C GLN A 191 1.81 18.24 -28.92
N ALA A 192 2.32 17.06 -28.55
CA ALA A 192 1.55 16.05 -27.85
C ALA A 192 1.05 16.56 -26.49
N ALA A 193 1.91 17.23 -25.73
CA ALA A 193 1.53 17.85 -24.46
C ALA A 193 0.46 18.95 -24.65
N LEU A 194 0.59 19.79 -25.69
CA LEU A 194 -0.43 20.80 -26.04
C LEU A 194 -1.76 20.17 -26.50
N ALA A 195 -1.71 19.00 -27.13
CA ALA A 195 -2.88 18.20 -27.46
C ALA A 195 -3.49 17.51 -26.21
N GLY A 196 -2.85 17.59 -25.04
CA GLY A 196 -3.31 16.94 -23.82
C GLY A 196 -3.02 15.43 -23.79
N ILE A 197 -2.13 14.95 -24.65
CA ILE A 197 -1.59 13.58 -24.58
C ILE A 197 -0.54 13.56 -23.46
N PRO A 198 -0.69 12.70 -22.44
CA PRO A 198 0.29 12.60 -21.36
C PRO A 198 1.66 12.14 -21.89
N VAL A 199 2.70 12.88 -21.52
CA VAL A 199 4.10 12.53 -21.76
C VAL A 199 4.74 12.12 -20.43
N TYR A 200 5.15 10.86 -20.32
CA TYR A 200 5.74 10.29 -19.13
C TYR A 200 7.25 10.09 -19.30
N HIS A 201 8.00 10.42 -18.25
CA HIS A 201 9.39 10.00 -18.18
C HIS A 201 9.48 8.49 -17.90
N THR A 202 10.32 7.77 -18.65
CA THR A 202 10.58 6.33 -18.45
C THR A 202 10.78 5.99 -16.97
N LYS A 203 11.73 6.62 -16.27
CA LYS A 203 12.00 6.31 -14.85
C LYS A 203 10.76 6.39 -13.96
N GLN A 204 9.95 7.45 -14.10
CA GLN A 204 8.75 7.64 -13.28
C GLN A 204 7.67 6.59 -13.59
N LEU A 205 7.52 6.24 -14.87
CA LEU A 205 6.59 5.21 -15.29
C LEU A 205 6.99 3.84 -14.72
N ARG A 206 8.28 3.48 -14.77
CA ARG A 206 8.79 2.24 -14.17
C ARG A 206 8.43 2.14 -12.70
N GLU A 207 8.69 3.21 -11.96
CA GLU A 207 8.39 3.29 -10.53
C GLU A 207 6.89 3.11 -10.29
N SER A 208 6.04 3.78 -11.09
CA SER A 208 4.58 3.69 -10.98
C SER A 208 4.02 2.31 -11.35
N LEU A 209 4.67 1.55 -12.23
CA LEU A 209 4.21 0.22 -12.67
C LEU A 209 4.73 -0.89 -11.76
N THR A 210 6.00 -0.80 -11.35
CA THR A 210 6.67 -1.86 -10.58
C THR A 210 6.61 -1.65 -9.07
N GLY A 211 6.40 -0.42 -8.62
CA GLY A 211 6.51 -0.06 -7.20
C GLY A 211 7.94 -0.09 -6.68
N ARG A 212 8.94 0.01 -7.57
CA ARG A 212 10.37 -0.06 -7.23
C ARG A 212 11.05 1.24 -7.62
N VAL A 213 11.89 1.78 -6.74
CA VAL A 213 12.77 2.93 -7.03
C VAL A 213 14.21 2.46 -7.00
N GLN A 214 14.95 2.78 -8.06
CA GLN A 214 16.40 2.59 -8.11
C GLN A 214 17.04 3.97 -7.93
N ILE A 215 17.89 4.09 -6.92
CA ILE A 215 18.70 5.28 -6.67
C ILE A 215 20.08 4.98 -7.25
N GLU A 216 20.38 5.54 -8.41
CA GLU A 216 21.70 5.45 -9.03
C GLU A 216 22.59 6.61 -8.55
N HIS A 217 22.00 7.80 -8.34
CA HIS A 217 22.71 8.99 -7.89
C HIS A 217 21.92 9.79 -6.83
N LEU A 218 22.61 10.45 -5.90
CA LEU A 218 22.00 11.24 -4.80
C LEU A 218 21.15 12.42 -5.30
N SER A 219 21.45 12.96 -6.48
CA SER A 219 20.72 14.06 -7.12
C SER A 219 19.37 13.67 -7.69
N GLU A 220 19.03 12.37 -7.71
CA GLU A 220 17.84 11.87 -8.39
C GLU A 220 16.53 11.96 -7.60
N ASN A 221 16.56 12.52 -6.38
CA ASN A 221 15.35 12.70 -5.60
C ASN A 221 14.45 13.76 -6.23
N SER A 222 13.19 13.39 -6.50
CA SER A 222 12.19 14.22 -7.17
C SER A 222 11.84 15.54 -6.47
N PHE A 223 12.34 15.78 -5.27
CA PHE A 223 12.10 16.97 -4.46
C PHE A 223 13.37 17.79 -4.17
N GLY A 224 14.52 17.44 -4.76
CA GLY A 224 15.80 18.12 -4.50
C GLY A 224 16.32 17.94 -3.07
N SER A 225 15.70 17.09 -2.25
CA SER A 225 16.16 16.75 -0.90
C SER A 225 16.12 15.25 -0.65
N LEU A 226 17.03 14.79 0.19
CA LEU A 226 17.07 13.42 0.70
C LEU A 226 16.02 13.17 1.80
N LEU A 227 15.21 14.16 2.18
CA LEU A 227 14.26 14.00 3.28
C LEU A 227 12.88 13.60 2.74
N PRO A 228 12.24 12.56 3.30
CA PRO A 228 10.83 12.28 3.03
C PRO A 228 9.96 13.49 3.40
N ALA A 229 8.75 13.55 2.82
CA ALA A 229 7.77 14.61 3.05
C ALA A 229 7.63 14.95 4.55
N LEU A 230 8.20 16.09 4.95
CA LEU A 230 8.36 16.48 6.36
C LEU A 230 7.00 16.59 7.08
N GLY A 231 5.97 17.09 6.38
CA GLY A 231 4.62 17.22 6.93
C GLY A 231 3.97 15.89 7.30
N TYR A 232 4.17 14.83 6.50
CA TYR A 232 3.58 13.53 6.80
C TYR A 232 4.28 12.81 7.95
N ARG A 233 5.56 13.07 8.21
CA ARG A 233 6.30 12.43 9.31
C ARG A 233 5.64 12.64 10.68
N GLY A 234 5.14 13.86 10.94
CA GLY A 234 4.42 14.18 12.17
C GLY A 234 3.07 13.45 12.25
N VAL A 235 2.28 13.53 11.18
CA VAL A 235 0.98 12.84 11.06
C VAL A 235 1.14 11.33 11.26
N LYS A 236 2.12 10.71 10.60
CA LYS A 236 2.42 9.28 10.75
C LYS A 236 2.72 8.91 12.20
N ARG A 237 3.48 9.73 12.92
CA ARG A 237 3.77 9.48 14.34
C ARG A 237 2.51 9.52 15.20
N THR A 238 1.62 10.48 14.94
CA THR A 238 0.32 10.56 15.62
C THR A 238 -0.53 9.32 15.33
N ILE A 239 -0.60 8.89 14.06
CA ILE A 239 -1.30 7.66 13.67
C ILE A 239 -0.72 6.45 14.41
N ASP A 240 0.61 6.32 14.47
CA ASP A 240 1.27 5.21 15.16
C ASP A 240 0.90 5.11 16.64
N ILE A 241 0.91 6.25 17.33
CA ILE A 241 0.57 6.34 18.75
C ILE A 241 -0.91 6.04 18.97
N VAL A 242 -1.80 6.71 18.23
CA VAL A 242 -3.25 6.54 18.36
C VAL A 242 -3.66 5.09 18.08
N ALA A 243 -3.16 4.52 16.98
CA ALA A 243 -3.42 3.12 16.65
C ALA A 243 -2.91 2.18 17.75
N SER A 244 -1.73 2.45 18.33
CA SER A 244 -1.20 1.65 19.43
C SER A 244 -2.04 1.74 20.70
N ILE A 245 -2.50 2.94 21.08
CA ILE A 245 -3.35 3.14 22.26
C ILE A 245 -4.71 2.45 22.08
N VAL A 246 -5.27 2.47 20.86
CA VAL A 246 -6.56 1.82 20.56
C VAL A 246 -6.43 0.30 20.48
N LEU A 247 -5.37 -0.21 19.83
CA LEU A 247 -5.17 -1.66 19.65
C LEU A 247 -4.71 -2.35 20.93
N LEU A 248 -3.89 -1.70 21.76
CA LEU A 248 -3.28 -2.34 22.92
C LEU A 248 -4.32 -2.97 23.88
N PRO A 249 -5.39 -2.28 24.33
CA PRO A 249 -6.41 -2.88 25.20
C PRO A 249 -7.09 -4.11 24.59
N ILE A 250 -7.34 -4.09 23.28
CA ILE A 250 -7.95 -5.20 22.54
C ILE A 250 -6.99 -6.40 22.50
N LEU A 251 -5.69 -6.14 22.36
CA LEU A 251 -4.65 -7.15 22.28
C LEU A 251 -4.16 -7.65 23.64
N MET A 252 -4.45 -6.96 24.75
CA MET A 252 -3.96 -7.33 26.09
C MET A 252 -4.31 -8.77 26.47
N LEU A 253 -5.58 -9.17 26.28
CA LEU A 253 -6.02 -10.52 26.63
C LEU A 253 -5.31 -11.59 25.77
N PRO A 254 -5.28 -11.49 24.42
CA PRO A 254 -4.48 -12.38 23.57
C PRO A 254 -2.99 -12.43 23.96
N LEU A 255 -2.37 -11.29 24.27
CA LEU A 255 -0.96 -11.21 24.64
C LEU A 255 -0.66 -11.99 25.93
N ILE A 256 -1.54 -11.92 26.92
CA ILE A 256 -1.40 -12.68 28.18
C ILE A 256 -1.50 -14.18 27.91
N VAL A 257 -2.48 -14.61 27.09
CA VAL A 257 -2.62 -16.03 26.73
C VAL A 257 -1.37 -16.53 26.02
N VAL A 258 -0.88 -15.79 25.02
CA VAL A 258 0.36 -16.13 24.29
C VAL A 258 1.56 -16.17 25.23
N ALA A 259 1.68 -15.21 26.15
CA ALA A 259 2.75 -15.17 27.14
C ALA A 259 2.80 -16.43 28.02
N LEU A 260 1.64 -16.91 28.47
CA LEU A 260 1.51 -18.15 29.24
C LEU A 260 1.88 -19.38 28.39
N LEU A 261 1.42 -19.46 27.15
CA LEU A 261 1.76 -20.55 26.23
C LEU A 261 3.26 -20.61 25.93
N VAL A 262 3.90 -19.44 25.71
CA VAL A 262 5.35 -19.35 25.49
C VAL A 262 6.12 -19.81 26.73
N ARG A 263 5.67 -19.42 27.93
CA ARG A 263 6.28 -19.84 29.21
C ARG A 263 6.12 -21.33 29.47
N ALA A 264 4.98 -21.92 29.13
CA ALA A 264 4.72 -23.35 29.27
C ALA A 264 5.49 -24.18 28.23
N SER A 265 5.79 -23.62 27.05
CA SER A 265 6.46 -24.36 25.96
C SER A 265 7.94 -24.69 26.21
N SER A 266 8.66 -23.88 26.99
CA SER A 266 10.08 -24.10 27.30
C SER A 266 10.55 -23.23 28.48
N PRO A 267 11.58 -23.65 29.25
CA PRO A 267 12.20 -22.82 30.30
C PRO A 267 12.79 -21.52 29.72
N GLY A 268 12.81 -20.43 30.50
CA GLY A 268 13.41 -19.13 30.15
C GLY A 268 12.41 -17.97 29.96
N PRO A 269 12.86 -16.80 29.45
CA PRO A 269 12.05 -15.57 29.39
C PRO A 269 10.95 -15.63 28.32
N ILE A 270 9.81 -14.96 28.59
CA ILE A 270 8.68 -14.87 27.66
C ILE A 270 9.01 -14.02 26.42
N LEU A 271 9.72 -12.90 26.66
CA LEU A 271 10.10 -11.97 25.62
C LEU A 271 11.56 -12.19 25.23
N PHE A 272 11.79 -12.22 23.92
CA PHE A 272 13.12 -12.21 23.33
C PHE A 272 13.42 -10.80 22.81
N ARG A 273 14.66 -10.35 23.01
CA ARG A 273 15.15 -9.05 22.55
C ARG A 273 16.30 -9.25 21.57
N GLN A 274 16.26 -8.54 20.45
CA GLN A 274 17.35 -8.56 19.48
C GLN A 274 17.71 -7.15 19.07
N ARG A 275 19.01 -6.87 19.08
CA ARG A 275 19.51 -5.58 18.62
C ARG A 275 19.39 -5.48 17.10
N ARG A 276 18.68 -4.45 16.65
CA ARG A 276 18.35 -4.19 15.25
C ARG A 276 18.72 -2.75 14.88
N MET A 277 19.02 -2.50 13.61
CA MET A 277 19.19 -1.12 13.13
C MET A 277 17.85 -0.40 13.06
N GLY A 278 17.81 0.79 13.66
CA GLY A 278 16.61 1.60 13.77
C GLY A 278 16.69 2.91 13.00
N TYR A 279 15.78 3.81 13.36
CA TYR A 279 15.67 5.13 12.77
C TYR A 279 16.99 5.92 12.90
N ARG A 280 17.42 6.55 11.80
CA ARG A 280 18.69 7.29 11.68
C ARG A 280 19.94 6.45 11.97
N GLY A 281 19.86 5.14 11.74
CA GLY A 281 20.96 4.22 12.00
C GLY A 281 21.22 3.98 13.49
N ILE A 282 20.32 4.42 14.38
CA ILE A 282 20.47 4.21 15.82
C ILE A 282 19.95 2.80 16.16
N PRO A 283 20.79 1.90 16.70
CA PRO A 283 20.35 0.56 17.07
C PRO A 283 19.35 0.60 18.24
N PHE A 284 18.39 -0.33 18.24
CA PHE A 284 17.42 -0.50 19.32
C PHE A 284 17.15 -1.98 19.59
N ASP A 285 16.58 -2.28 20.76
CA ASP A 285 16.19 -3.64 21.14
C ASP A 285 14.76 -3.92 20.66
N MET A 286 14.66 -4.69 19.57
CA MET A 286 13.38 -5.15 19.05
C MET A 286 12.83 -6.27 19.92
N ILE A 287 11.60 -6.08 20.41
CA ILE A 287 10.93 -6.99 21.34
C ILE A 287 10.01 -7.93 20.56
N LYS A 288 10.10 -9.24 20.81
CA LYS A 288 9.16 -10.24 20.28
C LYS A 288 8.89 -11.33 21.31
N PHE A 289 7.84 -12.11 21.11
CA PHE A 289 7.70 -13.35 21.86
C PHE A 289 8.81 -14.32 21.49
N ARG A 290 9.28 -15.07 22.48
CA ARG A 290 10.23 -16.14 22.24
C ARG A 290 9.54 -17.29 21.51
N THR A 291 10.10 -17.68 20.37
CA THR A 291 9.61 -18.78 19.53
C THR A 291 10.61 -19.92 19.37
N MET A 292 11.79 -19.78 19.97
CA MET A 292 12.85 -20.80 19.96
C MET A 292 13.28 -21.16 21.39
N VAL A 293 13.74 -22.40 21.58
CA VAL A 293 14.40 -22.86 22.80
C VAL A 293 15.70 -22.10 22.99
N GLU A 294 15.96 -21.66 24.22
CA GLU A 294 17.18 -20.98 24.59
C GLU A 294 18.34 -21.99 24.58
N GLN A 295 19.28 -21.82 23.65
CA GLN A 295 20.53 -22.59 23.62
C GLN A 295 21.65 -21.81 24.34
N ALA A 296 22.58 -22.52 24.97
CA ALA A 296 23.79 -21.92 25.51
C ALA A 296 24.58 -21.19 24.39
N ALA A 297 25.09 -20.00 24.70
CA ALA A 297 25.76 -19.14 23.72
C ALA A 297 26.93 -19.86 23.03
N THR A 298 26.87 -19.99 21.71
CA THR A 298 27.98 -20.47 20.89
C THR A 298 28.86 -19.27 20.51
N THR A 299 30.15 -19.34 20.81
CA THR A 299 31.14 -18.29 20.58
C THR A 299 31.62 -18.29 19.13
N GLY A 300 31.54 -17.12 18.45
CA GLY A 300 32.10 -16.88 17.11
C GLY A 300 31.23 -15.99 16.21
N ASP A 301 31.82 -15.05 15.46
CA ASP A 301 31.09 -14.08 14.62
C ASP A 301 30.32 -14.72 13.45
N ASP A 302 30.85 -15.77 12.83
CA ASP A 302 30.12 -16.54 11.82
C ASP A 302 28.99 -17.38 12.43
N ALA A 303 29.17 -17.91 13.64
CA ALA A 303 28.11 -18.58 14.39
C ALA A 303 26.99 -17.60 14.80
N ALA A 304 27.32 -16.34 15.09
CA ALA A 304 26.35 -15.27 15.36
C ALA A 304 25.52 -14.90 14.11
N ARG A 305 26.14 -14.90 12.92
CA ARG A 305 25.44 -14.72 11.64
C ARG A 305 24.54 -15.92 11.30
N HIS A 306 25.07 -17.14 11.41
CA HIS A 306 24.30 -18.36 11.14
C HIS A 306 23.18 -18.60 12.14
N SER A 307 23.31 -18.18 13.40
CA SER A 307 22.24 -18.26 14.39
C SER A 307 21.16 -17.19 14.21
N ALA A 308 21.49 -16.04 13.62
CA ALA A 308 20.54 -14.98 13.29
C ALA A 308 19.64 -15.32 12.08
N ILE A 309 20.07 -16.23 11.21
CA ILE A 309 19.31 -16.72 10.06
C ILE A 309 18.57 -18.00 10.46
N THR A 310 17.24 -17.98 10.39
CA THR A 310 16.44 -19.19 10.62
C THR A 310 16.53 -20.10 9.38
N ARG A 311 16.89 -21.37 9.59
CA ARG A 311 16.88 -22.41 8.55
C ARG A 311 15.47 -22.98 8.35
N ASP A 312 15.21 -23.57 7.19
CA ASP A 312 13.98 -24.36 7.02
C ASP A 312 14.02 -25.59 7.93
N ALA A 313 12.92 -25.84 8.66
CA ALA A 313 12.81 -26.86 9.71
C ALA A 313 13.85 -26.74 10.84
N ASP A 314 14.02 -25.54 11.40
CA ASP A 314 14.91 -25.31 12.55
C ASP A 314 14.36 -25.99 13.84
N ASP A 315 15.04 -27.04 14.29
CA ASP A 315 14.70 -27.84 15.49
C ASP A 315 14.63 -27.02 16.79
N ARG A 316 15.17 -25.81 16.79
CA ARG A 316 15.10 -24.89 17.94
C ARG A 316 13.71 -24.29 18.10
N ILE A 317 12.85 -24.32 17.08
CA ILE A 317 11.53 -23.70 17.11
C ILE A 317 10.56 -24.60 17.89
N THR A 318 9.95 -24.07 18.96
CA THR A 318 8.92 -24.81 19.72
C THR A 318 7.64 -24.96 18.89
N ASP A 319 6.78 -25.93 19.19
CA ASP A 319 5.53 -26.12 18.44
C ASP A 319 4.62 -24.89 18.50
N ILE A 320 4.49 -24.28 19.69
CA ILE A 320 3.85 -22.98 19.86
C ILE A 320 4.59 -21.90 19.08
N GLY A 321 5.93 -21.88 19.11
CA GLY A 321 6.75 -20.97 18.34
C GLY A 321 6.48 -21.05 16.84
N ARG A 322 6.26 -22.25 16.29
CA ARG A 322 5.91 -22.47 14.88
C ARG A 322 4.59 -21.80 14.52
N PHE A 323 3.57 -21.98 15.36
CA PHE A 323 2.28 -21.31 15.19
C PHE A 323 2.42 -19.78 15.29
N LEU A 324 3.15 -19.27 16.28
CA LEU A 324 3.32 -17.83 16.50
C LEU A 324 4.04 -17.16 15.32
N ARG A 325 5.07 -17.79 14.75
CA ARG A 325 5.79 -17.27 13.57
C ARG A 325 4.92 -17.27 12.31
N ARG A 326 4.13 -18.32 12.10
CA ARG A 326 3.23 -18.43 10.94
C ARG A 326 2.12 -17.39 10.99
N SER A 327 1.55 -17.18 12.16
CA SER A 327 0.51 -16.17 12.42
C SER A 327 1.05 -14.76 12.62
N ARG A 328 2.38 -14.59 12.72
CA ARG A 328 3.10 -13.35 13.10
C ARG A 328 2.68 -12.76 14.46
N ILE A 329 2.02 -13.56 15.29
CA ILE A 329 1.62 -13.16 16.64
C ILE A 329 2.86 -12.92 17.52
N ASP A 330 4.01 -13.54 17.19
CA ASP A 330 5.26 -13.30 17.88
C ASP A 330 5.75 -11.84 17.78
N GLU A 331 5.33 -11.09 16.77
CA GLU A 331 5.71 -9.70 16.54
C GLU A 331 4.81 -8.69 17.29
N LEU A 332 3.68 -9.10 17.89
CA LEU A 332 2.76 -8.18 18.59
C LEU A 332 3.41 -7.36 19.74
N PRO A 333 4.36 -7.88 20.54
CA PRO A 333 5.05 -7.08 21.56
C PRO A 333 5.79 -5.85 21.04
N GLN A 334 6.05 -5.77 19.72
CA GLN A 334 6.68 -4.60 19.07
C GLN A 334 5.84 -3.33 19.18
N ILE A 335 4.56 -3.43 19.55
CA ILE A 335 3.73 -2.25 19.90
C ILE A 335 4.39 -1.37 20.96
N ILE A 336 5.18 -1.96 21.87
CA ILE A 336 5.97 -1.23 22.88
C ILE A 336 7.08 -0.40 22.19
N ASN A 337 7.77 -0.98 21.21
CA ASN A 337 8.79 -0.26 20.41
C ASN A 337 8.16 0.86 19.59
N ILE A 338 6.94 0.66 19.08
CA ILE A 338 6.16 1.72 18.41
C ILE A 338 5.86 2.84 19.39
N LEU A 339 5.32 2.55 20.58
CA LEU A 339 5.03 3.58 21.59
C LEU A 339 6.29 4.37 22.00
N ARG A 340 7.45 3.71 22.14
CA ARG A 340 8.75 4.35 22.43
C ARG A 340 9.30 5.20 21.29
N GLY A 341 8.78 5.03 20.07
CA GLY A 341 9.22 5.80 18.90
C GLY A 341 10.43 5.22 18.18
N GLU A 342 10.81 3.99 18.53
CA GLU A 342 11.86 3.21 17.88
C GLU A 342 11.36 2.60 16.56
N MET A 343 10.06 2.22 16.51
CA MET A 343 9.39 1.63 15.35
C MET A 343 8.12 2.41 14.95
N SER A 344 7.55 2.01 13.82
CA SER A 344 6.25 2.38 13.29
C SER A 344 5.44 1.12 12.95
N TRP A 345 4.13 1.22 12.74
CA TRP A 345 3.38 0.08 12.20
C TRP A 345 3.86 -0.30 10.80
N ILE A 346 4.18 0.71 10.00
CA ILE A 346 4.49 0.58 8.57
C ILE A 346 5.83 1.26 8.27
N GLY A 347 6.73 0.53 7.64
CA GLY A 347 8.06 1.01 7.28
C GLY A 347 8.97 -0.13 6.84
N PRO A 348 10.22 0.16 6.42
CA PRO A 348 11.19 -0.88 6.09
C PRO A 348 11.41 -1.81 7.29
N ARG A 349 11.44 -3.12 7.07
CA ARG A 349 11.70 -4.09 8.16
C ARG A 349 13.12 -3.86 8.74
N PRO A 350 13.29 -3.86 10.07
CA PRO A 350 14.59 -3.64 10.67
C PRO A 350 15.48 -4.89 10.58
N GLU A 351 16.72 -4.71 10.13
CA GLU A 351 17.71 -5.79 10.04
C GLU A 351 18.57 -5.90 11.29
N ALA A 352 19.16 -7.08 11.52
CA ALA A 352 20.18 -7.28 12.55
C ALA A 352 21.34 -6.31 12.29
N VAL A 353 21.93 -5.76 13.35
CA VAL A 353 23.01 -4.76 13.20
C VAL A 353 24.14 -5.29 12.34
N THR A 354 24.61 -6.51 12.62
CA THR A 354 25.67 -7.19 11.87
C THR A 354 25.35 -7.35 10.38
N LEU A 355 24.08 -7.58 10.05
CA LEU A 355 23.61 -7.76 8.68
C LEU A 355 23.47 -6.40 7.97
N SER A 356 22.94 -5.39 8.66
CA SER A 356 22.84 -4.03 8.12
C SER A 356 24.20 -3.45 7.82
N THR A 357 25.18 -3.59 8.73
CA THR A 357 26.55 -3.11 8.50
C THR A 357 27.20 -3.78 7.29
N TRP A 358 26.95 -5.08 7.09
CA TRP A 358 27.42 -5.78 5.90
C TRP A 358 26.72 -5.30 4.63
N TYR A 359 25.40 -5.15 4.63
CA TYR A 359 24.71 -4.59 3.46
C TYR A 359 25.14 -3.15 3.16
N GLU A 360 25.46 -2.35 4.17
CA GLU A 360 26.00 -1.00 3.98
C GLU A 360 27.39 -0.99 3.32
N SER A 361 28.21 -2.03 3.48
CA SER A 361 29.48 -2.16 2.77
C SER A 361 29.34 -2.66 1.34
N GLU A 362 28.35 -3.49 1.05
CA GLU A 362 28.12 -4.08 -0.28
C GLU A 362 27.24 -3.21 -1.19
N LEU A 363 26.26 -2.50 -0.62
CA LEU A 363 25.19 -1.86 -1.37
C LEU A 363 25.24 -0.33 -1.22
N PRO A 364 25.51 0.41 -2.31
CA PRO A 364 25.43 1.85 -2.32
C PRO A 364 24.06 2.34 -1.81
N PHE A 365 24.07 3.39 -1.01
CA PHE A 365 22.87 4.03 -0.45
C PHE A 365 22.02 3.14 0.47
N TYR A 366 22.47 1.95 0.87
CA TYR A 366 21.67 1.09 1.75
C TYR A 366 21.25 1.80 3.04
N ALA A 367 22.16 2.56 3.66
CA ALA A 367 21.89 3.32 4.89
C ALA A 367 20.73 4.32 4.75
N TYR A 368 20.40 4.76 3.53
CA TYR A 368 19.29 5.67 3.27
C TYR A 368 17.94 5.11 3.70
N ARG A 369 17.77 3.78 3.74
CA ARG A 369 16.55 3.13 4.24
C ARG A 369 16.19 3.52 5.67
N HIS A 370 17.19 3.87 6.48
CA HIS A 370 17.05 4.18 7.91
C HIS A 370 16.50 5.61 8.15
N ILE A 371 16.22 6.37 7.10
CA ILE A 371 15.68 7.74 7.18
C ILE A 371 14.22 7.83 7.63
N VAL A 372 13.54 6.69 7.70
CA VAL A 372 12.20 6.52 8.27
C VAL A 372 12.26 5.48 9.39
N ARG A 373 11.29 5.50 10.30
CA ARG A 373 11.22 4.48 11.34
C ARG A 373 10.98 3.11 10.70
N PRO A 374 11.64 2.05 11.19
CA PRO A 374 11.36 0.70 10.74
C PRO A 374 9.93 0.27 11.09
N GLY A 375 9.37 -0.63 10.30
CA GLY A 375 7.98 -1.11 10.41
C GLY A 375 7.86 -2.56 10.87
N ILE A 376 6.69 -2.92 11.41
CA ILE A 376 6.26 -4.32 11.56
C ILE A 376 5.99 -4.91 10.17
N THR A 377 5.20 -4.19 9.37
CA THR A 377 4.97 -4.45 7.95
C THR A 377 5.52 -3.30 7.09
N GLY A 378 5.59 -3.49 5.77
CA GLY A 378 6.23 -2.54 4.86
C GLY A 378 5.96 -2.86 3.40
N TRP A 379 6.26 -1.90 2.52
CA TRP A 379 6.02 -2.03 1.08
C TRP A 379 6.77 -3.22 0.48
N ALA A 380 8.03 -3.43 0.86
CA ALA A 380 8.78 -4.60 0.42
C ALA A 380 8.13 -5.91 0.88
N GLN A 381 7.69 -6.00 2.14
CA GLN A 381 7.07 -7.21 2.70
C GLN A 381 5.75 -7.62 2.01
N VAL A 382 4.99 -6.64 1.49
CA VAL A 382 3.70 -6.93 0.81
C VAL A 382 3.83 -7.12 -0.70
N ASN A 383 4.96 -6.80 -1.30
CA ASN A 383 5.21 -6.95 -2.75
C ASN A 383 6.21 -8.07 -3.07
N GLN A 384 7.17 -8.29 -2.18
CA GLN A 384 8.18 -9.31 -2.30
C GLN A 384 7.83 -10.40 -1.28
N GLY A 385 7.62 -11.61 -1.78
CA GLY A 385 7.39 -12.79 -0.95
C GLY A 385 8.65 -13.19 -0.18
N HIS A 386 9.00 -14.48 -0.18
CA HIS A 386 10.21 -14.92 0.51
C HIS A 386 11.48 -14.46 -0.22
N VAL A 387 12.47 -14.02 0.56
CA VAL A 387 13.80 -13.56 0.10
C VAL A 387 14.77 -14.70 0.39
N ALA A 388 15.40 -15.27 -0.64
CA ALA A 388 16.32 -16.39 -0.51
C ALA A 388 17.75 -16.07 -0.99
N GLY A 389 17.96 -15.02 -1.80
CA GLY A 389 19.28 -14.64 -2.34
C GLY A 389 19.68 -13.17 -2.17
N LEU A 390 20.91 -12.81 -2.59
CA LEU A 390 21.44 -11.44 -2.55
C LEU A 390 20.73 -10.50 -3.53
N ASP A 391 20.37 -10.99 -4.72
CA ASP A 391 19.56 -10.24 -5.67
C ASP A 391 18.19 -9.86 -5.10
N ASP A 392 17.64 -10.70 -4.22
CA ASP A 392 16.40 -10.39 -3.51
C ASP A 392 16.58 -9.22 -2.53
N VAL A 393 17.79 -9.01 -1.99
CA VAL A 393 18.08 -7.86 -1.11
C VAL A 393 18.10 -6.56 -1.90
N HIS A 394 18.66 -6.56 -3.11
CA HIS A 394 18.61 -5.40 -4.01
C HIS A 394 17.16 -5.04 -4.37
N VAL A 395 16.35 -6.02 -4.76
CA VAL A 395 14.93 -5.81 -5.06
C VAL A 395 14.17 -5.28 -3.84
N LYS A 396 14.46 -5.82 -2.65
CA LYS A 396 13.89 -5.36 -1.39
C LYS A 396 14.23 -3.90 -1.12
N LEU A 397 15.49 -3.53 -1.30
CA LEU A 397 15.95 -2.16 -1.13
C LEU A 397 15.22 -1.20 -2.09
N HIS A 398 14.99 -1.62 -3.34
CA HIS A 398 14.22 -0.80 -4.29
C HIS A 398 12.76 -0.58 -3.88
N TYR A 399 12.13 -1.58 -3.25
CA TYR A 399 10.81 -1.39 -2.63
C TYR A 399 10.87 -0.46 -1.43
N ASP A 400 11.89 -0.58 -0.57
CA ASP A 400 12.07 0.33 0.56
C ASP A 400 12.27 1.78 0.09
N PHE A 401 13.02 2.00 -1.00
CA PHE A 401 13.17 3.32 -1.62
C PHE A 401 11.88 3.85 -2.23
N TYR A 402 11.04 3.00 -2.82
CA TYR A 402 9.71 3.40 -3.27
C TYR A 402 8.86 3.91 -2.11
N TYR A 403 8.86 3.19 -0.99
CA TYR A 403 8.16 3.62 0.22
C TYR A 403 8.63 4.98 0.73
N ILE A 404 9.94 5.19 0.77
CA ILE A 404 10.56 6.45 1.23
C ILE A 404 10.24 7.60 0.27
N LYS A 405 10.25 7.35 -1.04
CA LYS A 405 9.95 8.36 -2.07
C LYS A 405 8.49 8.81 -2.04
N PHE A 406 7.56 7.86 -1.89
CA PHE A 406 6.11 8.10 -1.92
C PHE A 406 5.48 8.13 -0.52
N PHE A 407 6.29 8.44 0.50
CA PHE A 407 5.95 8.41 1.92
C PHE A 407 4.68 9.20 2.24
N SER A 408 3.55 8.49 2.35
CA SER A 408 2.21 9.08 2.44
C SER A 408 1.22 8.17 3.16
N SER A 409 0.15 8.76 3.70
CA SER A 409 -0.92 8.03 4.40
C SER A 409 -1.65 7.04 3.50
N TRP A 410 -1.77 7.35 2.22
CA TRP A 410 -2.40 6.47 1.25
C TRP A 410 -1.58 5.22 0.98
N LEU A 411 -0.26 5.35 0.89
CA LEU A 411 0.63 4.20 0.74
C LEU A 411 0.63 3.34 2.01
N ASP A 412 0.66 3.96 3.19
CA ASP A 412 0.51 3.27 4.48
C ASP A 412 -0.83 2.49 4.54
N LEU A 413 -1.95 3.13 4.19
CA LEU A 413 -3.24 2.44 4.16
C LEU A 413 -3.25 1.27 3.16
N LEU A 414 -2.67 1.44 1.98
CA LEU A 414 -2.54 0.37 1.00
C LEU A 414 -1.72 -0.82 1.55
N ILE A 415 -0.60 -0.54 2.22
CA ILE A 415 0.23 -1.57 2.85
C ILE A 415 -0.55 -2.30 3.95
N ALA A 416 -1.28 -1.57 4.79
CA ALA A 416 -2.11 -2.16 5.84
C ALA A 416 -3.14 -3.14 5.26
N LEU A 417 -3.88 -2.73 4.22
CA LEU A 417 -4.89 -3.58 3.59
C LEU A 417 -4.28 -4.82 2.92
N ARG A 418 -3.15 -4.68 2.23
CA ARG A 418 -2.42 -5.83 1.67
C ARG A 418 -1.93 -6.77 2.76
N THR A 419 -1.45 -6.23 3.88
CA THR A 419 -1.00 -7.02 5.03
C THR A 419 -2.15 -7.86 5.58
N VAL A 420 -3.34 -7.28 5.77
CA VAL A 420 -4.54 -8.03 6.21
C VAL A 420 -4.90 -9.13 5.20
N GLY A 421 -4.92 -8.81 3.90
CA GLY A 421 -5.18 -9.81 2.85
C GLY A 421 -4.18 -10.97 2.86
N ILE A 422 -2.89 -10.67 3.07
CA ILE A 422 -1.83 -11.67 3.21
C ILE A 422 -2.02 -12.52 4.47
N MET A 423 -2.36 -11.91 5.62
CA MET A 423 -2.60 -12.64 6.86
C MET A 423 -3.79 -13.61 6.76
N VAL A 424 -4.84 -13.26 6.02
CA VAL A 424 -6.01 -14.12 5.79
C VAL A 424 -5.73 -15.23 4.78
N THR A 425 -4.94 -14.96 3.75
CA THR A 425 -4.66 -15.92 2.67
C THR A 425 -3.43 -16.80 2.92
N GLY A 426 -2.56 -16.42 3.87
CA GLY A 426 -1.32 -17.13 4.19
C GLY A 426 -0.18 -16.91 3.19
N PHE A 427 -0.30 -15.96 2.26
CA PHE A 427 0.72 -15.72 1.23
C PHE A 427 2.06 -15.27 1.84
N GLY A 428 3.11 -16.07 1.66
CA GLY A 428 4.44 -15.79 2.24
C GLY A 428 4.61 -16.19 3.71
N ALA A 429 3.68 -16.97 4.27
CA ALA A 429 3.90 -17.69 5.53
C ALA A 429 4.77 -18.94 5.28
N LYS A 430 5.76 -19.19 6.15
CA LYS A 430 6.48 -20.47 6.23
C LYS A 430 5.78 -21.41 7.21
#